data_AF-A0A538LIY9-F1
#
_entry.id   AF-A0A538LIY9-F1
#
_cell.length_a   1.000
_cell.length_b   1.000
_cell.length_c   1.000
_cell.angle_alpha   90.00
_cell.angle_beta   90.00
_cell.angle_gamma   90.00
#
_symmetry.space_group_name_H-M   'P 1'
#
loop_
_entity.id
_entity.type
_entity.pdbx_description
1 polymer ?
#
loop_
_entity_poly.entity_id
_entity_poly.type
_entity_poly.pdbx_seq_one_letter_code
_entity_poly.pdbx_strand_id
1 'polypeptide(L)'
;MVTIRSVSEDGDPCTLETAESLAHNLGAEVVETSGHNPDLVVLGSKPGTVNGRVTVSAAAEYMIELAGCPVLVLPRGVAVRF
;
A
#
# COMPACT_ATOMS: atom_id res chain seq x y z
N MET A 1 2.81 4.51 -18.25
CA MET A 1 3.62 3.59 -17.43
C MET A 1 2.76 3.24 -16.23
N VAL A 2 2.71 1.96 -15.82
CA VAL A 2 1.90 1.56 -14.66
C VAL A 2 2.56 2.10 -13.40
N THR A 3 1.75 2.62 -12.48
CA THR A 3 2.17 3.30 -11.26
C THR A 3 1.57 2.63 -10.03
N ILE A 4 2.39 2.39 -9.02
CA ILE A 4 2.02 1.79 -7.74
C ILE A 4 2.37 2.78 -6.63
N ARG A 5 1.46 2.99 -5.69
CA ARG A 5 1.71 3.86 -4.53
C ARG A 5 1.70 3.07 -3.24
N SER A 6 2.73 3.22 -2.40
CA SER A 6 2.72 2.70 -1.02
C SER A 6 2.17 3.75 -0.05
N VAL A 7 1.29 3.34 0.86
CA VAL A 7 0.70 4.20 1.90
C VAL A 7 0.78 3.50 3.25
N SER A 8 1.46 4.11 4.22
CA SER A 8 1.47 3.64 5.62
C SER A 8 1.52 4.86 6.56
N GLU A 9 0.88 4.75 7.73
CA GLU A 9 0.74 5.88 8.67
C GLU A 9 1.98 6.10 9.55
N ASP A 10 2.81 5.08 9.72
CA ASP A 10 4.02 5.12 10.55
C ASP A 10 5.27 4.59 9.84
N GLY A 11 5.20 4.46 8.51
CA GLY A 11 6.35 4.03 7.72
C GLY A 11 6.72 2.56 7.90
N ASP A 12 5.77 1.66 8.20
CA ASP A 12 6.00 0.21 8.19
C ASP A 12 6.69 -0.21 6.87
N PRO A 13 7.98 -0.62 6.93
CA PRO A 13 8.80 -0.83 5.73
C PRO A 13 8.26 -1.97 4.86
N CYS A 14 7.52 -2.92 5.45
CA CYS A 14 6.90 -4.01 4.71
C CYS A 14 5.92 -3.53 3.64
N THR A 15 5.32 -2.35 3.82
CA THR A 15 4.41 -1.75 2.84
C THR A 15 5.15 -1.33 1.57
N LEU A 16 6.29 -0.63 1.74
CA LEU A 16 7.12 -0.22 0.62
C LEU A 16 7.80 -1.42 -0.04
N GLU A 17 8.35 -2.35 0.73
CA GLU A 17 8.98 -3.58 0.20
C GLU A 17 8.02 -4.37 -0.70
N THR A 18 6.75 -4.46 -0.30
CA THR A 18 5.73 -5.13 -1.12
C THR A 18 5.41 -4.36 -2.39
N ALA A 19 5.29 -3.04 -2.33
CA ALA A 19 5.06 -2.19 -3.50
C ALA A 19 6.23 -2.29 -4.50
N GLU A 20 7.47 -2.29 -4.01
CA GLU A 20 8.69 -2.46 -4.82
C GLU A 20 8.77 -3.84 -5.46
N SER A 21 8.50 -4.91 -4.70
CA SER A 21 8.49 -6.27 -5.24
C SER A 21 7.42 -6.44 -6.32
N LEU A 22 6.22 -5.90 -6.09
CA LEU A 22 5.14 -5.94 -7.07
C LEU A 22 5.47 -5.11 -8.32
N ALA A 23 6.04 -3.92 -8.14
CA ALA A 23 6.44 -3.06 -9.24
C ALA A 23 7.52 -3.71 -10.11
N HIS A 24 8.54 -4.31 -9.49
CA HIS A 24 9.58 -5.06 -10.19
C HIS A 24 9.00 -6.20 -11.02
N ASN A 25 8.07 -6.99 -10.45
CA ASN A 25 7.46 -8.13 -11.14
C ASN A 25 6.61 -7.69 -12.36
N LEU A 26 5.94 -6.53 -12.26
CA LEU A 26 5.06 -6.00 -13.29
C LEU A 26 5.73 -5.03 -14.28
N GLY A 27 6.99 -4.66 -14.07
CA GLY A 27 7.63 -3.57 -14.81
C GLY A 27 6.96 -2.20 -14.60
N ALA A 28 6.42 -1.98 -13.40
CA ALA A 28 5.76 -0.74 -12.99
C ALA A 28 6.72 0.17 -12.19
N GLU A 29 6.26 1.38 -11.88
CA GLU A 29 6.99 2.36 -11.08
C GLU A 29 6.32 2.58 -9.72
N VAL A 30 7.11 2.59 -8.64
CA VAL A 30 6.63 3.04 -7.33
C VAL A 30 6.71 4.55 -7.25
N VAL A 31 5.60 5.22 -6.93
CA VAL A 31 5.51 6.67 -6.86
C VAL A 31 5.05 7.12 -5.47
N GLU A 32 5.65 8.18 -4.93
CA GLU A 32 5.28 8.71 -3.60
C GLU A 32 4.01 9.58 -3.65
N THR A 33 3.89 10.40 -4.69
CA THR A 33 2.74 11.24 -4.98
C THR A 33 2.52 11.22 -6.48
N SER A 34 1.32 10.83 -6.88
CA SER A 34 0.89 10.88 -8.27
C SER A 34 0.01 12.11 -8.47
N GLY A 35 0.27 12.90 -9.52
CA GLY A 35 -0.61 14.00 -9.94
C GLY A 35 -1.96 13.54 -10.49
N HIS A 36 -2.18 12.23 -10.53
CA HIS A 36 -3.38 11.50 -10.89
C HIS A 36 -3.59 10.32 -9.92
N ASN A 37 -4.69 9.57 -10.01
CA ASN A 37 -4.81 8.31 -9.25
C ASN A 37 -3.75 7.30 -9.73
N PRO A 38 -3.04 6.60 -8.84
CA PRO A 38 -2.14 5.52 -9.24
C PRO A 38 -2.95 4.35 -9.80
N ASP A 39 -2.29 3.44 -10.51
CA ASP A 39 -2.95 2.23 -11.04
C ASP A 39 -3.22 1.19 -9.93
N LEU A 40 -2.46 1.24 -8.82
CA LEU A 40 -2.70 0.44 -7.61
C LEU A 40 -2.13 1.13 -6.36
N VAL A 41 -2.81 0.97 -5.22
CA VAL A 41 -2.32 1.38 -3.90
C VAL A 41 -1.99 0.14 -3.05
N VAL A 42 -0.81 0.11 -2.44
CA VAL A 42 -0.43 -0.82 -1.37
C VAL A 42 -0.58 -0.10 -0.04
N LEU A 43 -1.54 -0.51 0.78
CA LEU A 43 -1.90 0.12 2.03
C LEU A 43 -1.48 -0.75 3.23
N GLY A 44 -0.63 -0.22 4.09
CA GLY A 44 -0.25 -0.85 5.35
C GLY A 44 -1.35 -0.76 6.41
N SER A 45 -1.41 -1.76 7.30
CA SER A 45 -2.29 -1.70 8.47
C SER A 45 -1.87 -0.60 9.46
N LYS A 46 -2.86 -0.05 10.17
CA LYS A 46 -2.65 1.08 11.09
C LYS A 46 -1.64 0.76 12.22
N PRO A 47 -1.02 1.79 12.83
CA PRO A 47 -0.12 1.60 13.95
C PRO A 47 -0.82 0.94 15.16
N GLY A 48 -0.05 0.15 15.91
CA GLY A 48 -0.55 -0.63 17.05
C GLY A 48 -1.39 -1.86 16.68
N THR A 49 -1.52 -2.18 15.39
CA THR A 49 -2.09 -3.45 14.94
C THR A 49 -1.16 -4.60 15.34
N VAL A 50 -1.72 -5.74 15.74
CA VAL A 50 -0.93 -6.95 16.01
C VAL A 50 -0.26 -7.42 14.71
N ASN A 51 1.03 -7.75 14.75
CA ASN A 51 1.77 -8.29 13.61
C ASN A 51 1.02 -9.46 12.95
N GLY A 52 0.99 -9.48 11.61
CA GLY A 52 0.28 -10.48 10.83
C GLY A 52 -1.24 -10.27 10.76
N ARG A 53 -1.80 -9.26 11.43
CA ARG A 53 -3.23 -8.91 11.33
C ARG A 53 -3.43 -7.68 10.49
N VAL A 54 -4.61 -7.61 9.88
CA VAL A 54 -5.11 -6.42 9.21
C VAL A 54 -5.96 -5.62 10.18
N THR A 55 -5.71 -4.31 10.27
CA THR A 55 -6.65 -3.36 10.88
C THR A 55 -6.51 -2.03 10.17
N VAL A 56 -7.64 -1.50 9.71
CA VAL A 56 -7.73 -0.26 8.93
C VAL A 56 -8.09 0.88 9.88
N SER A 57 -7.45 2.04 9.74
CA SER A 57 -7.84 3.26 10.46
C SER A 57 -9.02 3.93 9.76
N ALA A 58 -9.70 4.87 10.43
CA ALA A 58 -10.74 5.66 9.76
C ALA A 58 -10.21 6.47 8.56
N ALA A 59 -8.96 6.96 8.62
CA ALA A 59 -8.35 7.70 7.51
C ALA A 59 -8.05 6.79 6.30
N ALA A 60 -7.54 5.59 6.57
CA ALA A 60 -7.30 4.57 5.56
C ALA A 60 -8.61 4.04 4.96
N GLU A 61 -9.65 3.88 5.78
CA GLU A 61 -11.00 3.50 5.33
C GLU A 61 -11.59 4.55 4.39
N TYR A 62 -11.56 5.83 4.76
CA TYR A 62 -11.98 6.92 3.89
C TYR A 62 -11.19 6.97 2.57
N MET A 63 -9.89 6.71 2.61
CA MET A 63 -9.07 6.61 1.39
C MET A 63 -9.51 5.45 0.51
N ILE A 64 -9.80 4.27 1.08
CA ILE A 64 -10.31 3.11 0.35
C ILE A 64 -11.67 3.44 -0.29
N GLU A 65 -12.57 4.09 0.43
CA GLU A 65 -13.89 4.49 -0.09
C GLU A 65 -13.80 5.44 -1.28
N LEU A 66 -12.79 6.31 -1.30
CA LEU A 66 -12.55 7.26 -2.38
C LEU A 66 -11.59 6.74 -3.45
N ALA A 67 -10.97 5.58 -3.26
CA ALA A 67 -9.96 5.07 -4.16
C ALA A 67 -10.59 4.77 -5.53
N GLY A 68 -10.15 5.50 -6.56
CA GLY A 68 -10.53 5.24 -7.96
C GLY A 68 -9.72 4.12 -8.62
N CYS A 69 -9.02 3.29 -7.83
CA CYS A 69 -8.11 2.23 -8.28
C CYS A 69 -8.10 1.07 -7.26
N PRO A 70 -7.61 -0.13 -7.65
CA PRO A 70 -7.43 -1.23 -6.73
C PRO A 70 -6.55 -0.88 -5.52
N VAL A 71 -6.95 -1.36 -4.33
CA VAL A 71 -6.19 -1.22 -3.09
C VAL A 71 -5.84 -2.60 -2.54
N LEU A 72 -4.55 -2.87 -2.38
CA LEU A 72 -4.01 -4.05 -1.70
C LEU A 72 -3.71 -3.70 -0.23
N VAL A 73 -4.50 -4.24 0.70
CA VAL A 73 -4.30 -4.00 2.14
C VAL A 73 -3.39 -5.07 2.73
N LEU A 74 -2.34 -4.66 3.44
CA LEU A 74 -1.34 -5.56 4.01
C LEU A 74 -1.50 -5.74 5.52
N PRO A 75 -1.26 -6.95 6.04
CA PRO A 75 -1.14 -7.17 7.46
C PRO A 75 0.09 -6.46 8.01
N ARG A 76 0.01 -6.08 9.29
CA ARG A 76 1.09 -5.36 9.97
C ARG A 76 2.41 -6.15 9.98
N GLY A 77 3.52 -5.52 9.60
CA GLY A 77 4.86 -6.09 9.68
C GLY A 77 5.09 -7.32 8.80
N VAL A 78 4.32 -7.47 7.72
CA VAL A 78 4.43 -8.59 6.78
C VAL A 78 4.58 -8.05 5.36
N ALA A 79 5.73 -8.32 4.75
CA ALA A 79 5.95 -8.05 3.33
C ALA A 79 5.49 -9.24 2.47
N VAL A 80 4.92 -8.96 1.31
CA VAL A 80 4.58 -9.96 0.28
C VAL A 80 5.55 -9.79 -0.89
N ARG A 81 6.19 -10.88 -1.30
CA ARG A 81 7.12 -10.89 -2.45
C ARG A 81 6.47 -11.57 -3.65
N PHE A 82 6.69 -11.01 -4.83
CA PHE A 82 6.08 -11.39 -6.11
C PHE A 82 7.14 -11.82 -7.14
#